data_AF-A0A9X4CEQ6-F1
#
_entry.id   AF-A0A9X4CEQ6-F1
#
_cell.length_a   1.000
_cell.length_b   1.000
_cell.length_c   1.000
_cell.angle_alpha   90.00
_cell.angle_beta   90.00
_cell.angle_gamma   90.00
#
_symmetry.space_group_name_H-M   'P 1'
#
loop_
_entity.id
_entity.type
_entity.pdbx_description
1 polymer ?
#
loop_
_entity_poly.entity_id
_entity_poly.type
_entity_poly.pdbx_seq_one_letter_code
_entity_poly.pdbx_strand_id
1 'polypeptide(L)'
;MTSVRQIEANRSNARRSTGPKTAGGKTRSSRNALCHGLARRDLSDPAEAANLAVAIASGLGHQVTLDAAMALARSKLALLRIRSLRQAMLAALLTDPLPSDLKGLQGLERYDRAALVQQKRTLRLLSRESE
;
A
#
# COMPACT_ATOMS: atom_id res chain seq x y z
N MET A 1 -18.92 8.94 5.04
CA MET A 1 -19.94 8.13 5.73
C MET A 1 -20.17 6.85 4.95
N THR A 2 -20.27 5.70 5.62
CA THR A 2 -20.60 4.41 5.00
C THR A 2 -22.11 4.28 4.92
N SER A 3 -22.68 3.98 3.74
CA SER A 3 -24.14 3.87 3.61
C SER A 3 -24.69 2.63 4.32
N VAL A 4 -25.97 2.63 4.70
CA VAL A 4 -26.66 1.46 5.28
C VAL A 4 -26.47 0.22 4.40
N ARG A 5 -26.58 0.39 3.08
CA ARG A 5 -26.34 -0.66 2.09
C ARG A 5 -24.91 -1.22 2.13
N GLN A 6 -23.90 -0.38 2.34
CA GLN A 6 -22.52 -0.85 2.53
C GLN A 6 -22.34 -1.58 3.86
N ILE A 7 -23.00 -1.15 4.93
CA ILE A 7 -22.93 -1.79 6.25
C ILE A 7 -23.52 -3.21 6.19
N GLU A 8 -24.69 -3.37 5.57
CA GLU A 8 -25.34 -4.68 5.40
C GLU A 8 -24.50 -5.62 4.52
N ALA A 9 -23.96 -5.11 3.41
CA ALA A 9 -23.06 -5.88 2.56
C ALA A 9 -21.80 -6.33 3.33
N ASN A 10 -21.18 -5.45 4.11
CA ASN A 10 -20.03 -5.78 4.94
C ASN A 10 -20.37 -6.85 6.00
N ARG A 11 -21.54 -6.79 6.63
CA ARG A 11 -22.01 -7.83 7.58
C ARG A 11 -22.21 -9.18 6.89
N SER A 12 -22.85 -9.20 5.73
CA SER A 12 -23.07 -10.44 4.96
C SER A 12 -21.73 -11.06 4.52
N ASN A 13 -20.82 -10.24 4.01
CA ASN A 13 -19.48 -10.67 3.62
C ASN A 13 -18.66 -11.17 4.82
N ALA A 14 -18.77 -10.52 5.98
CA ALA A 14 -18.11 -10.95 7.20
C ALA A 14 -18.60 -12.33 7.67
N ARG A 15 -19.92 -12.61 7.58
CA ARG A 15 -20.49 -13.93 7.91
C ARG A 15 -20.02 -15.03 6.96
N ARG A 16 -19.78 -14.70 5.68
CA ARG A 16 -19.24 -15.62 4.67
C ARG A 16 -17.71 -15.77 4.73
N SER A 17 -17.02 -14.88 5.43
CA SER A 17 -15.55 -14.89 5.47
C SER A 17 -15.05 -16.01 6.38
N THR A 18 -14.27 -16.92 5.81
CA THR A 18 -13.62 -18.05 6.49
C THR A 18 -12.20 -17.73 6.94
N GLY A 19 -11.86 -16.44 7.04
CA GLY A 19 -10.54 -15.97 7.45
C GLY A 19 -10.06 -16.57 8.77
N PRO A 20 -8.74 -16.55 9.04
CA PRO A 20 -8.16 -17.26 10.17
C PRO A 20 -8.66 -16.74 11.52
N LYS A 21 -9.44 -17.57 12.23
CA LYS A 21 -9.99 -17.26 13.56
C LYS A 21 -9.04 -17.64 14.71
N THR A 22 -8.13 -18.57 14.47
CA THR A 22 -7.19 -19.09 15.48
C THR A 22 -5.86 -18.34 15.45
N ALA A 23 -5.14 -18.32 16.57
CA ALA A 23 -3.80 -17.71 16.65
C ALA A 23 -2.84 -18.31 15.60
N GLY A 24 -2.80 -19.64 15.46
CA GLY A 24 -1.97 -20.31 14.45
C GLY A 24 -2.40 -20.01 13.00
N GLY A 25 -3.70 -19.81 12.76
CA GLY A 25 -4.20 -19.33 11.46
C GLY A 25 -3.73 -17.91 11.15
N LYS A 26 -3.77 -17.02 12.15
CA LYS A 26 -3.30 -15.63 12.03
C LYS A 26 -1.80 -15.57 11.78
N THR A 27 -1.00 -16.38 12.48
CA THR A 27 0.46 -16.47 12.27
C THR A 27 0.84 -17.00 10.89
N ARG A 28 0.10 -17.99 10.36
CA ARG A 28 0.29 -18.43 8.97
C ARG A 28 -0.09 -17.33 7.98
N SER A 29 -1.21 -16.67 8.20
CA SER A 29 -1.63 -15.57 7.33
C SER A 29 -0.72 -14.34 7.42
N SER A 30 -0.05 -14.08 8.54
CA SER A 30 0.93 -12.99 8.66
C SER A 30 2.21 -13.28 7.89
N ARG A 31 2.58 -14.56 7.74
CA ARG A 31 3.70 -14.98 6.88
C ARG A 31 3.44 -14.73 5.39
N ASN A 32 2.18 -14.61 4.94
CA ASN A 32 1.88 -14.19 3.57
C ASN A 32 2.48 -12.81 3.25
N ALA A 33 2.66 -11.94 4.26
CA ALA A 33 3.35 -10.66 4.11
C ALA A 33 4.85 -10.81 3.85
N LEU A 34 5.45 -11.91 4.34
CA LEU A 34 6.87 -12.20 4.25
C LEU A 34 7.24 -12.97 2.97
N CYS A 35 6.36 -13.86 2.47
CA CYS A 35 6.68 -14.73 1.33
C CYS A 35 7.01 -14.01 0.03
N HIS A 36 6.36 -12.88 -0.26
CA HIS A 36 6.58 -12.14 -1.51
C HIS A 36 7.08 -10.70 -1.28
N GLY A 37 7.28 -10.29 -0.01
CA GLY A 37 7.73 -8.94 0.37
C GLY A 37 6.71 -7.82 0.13
N LEU A 38 5.83 -7.95 -0.88
CA LEU A 38 4.84 -6.96 -1.33
C LEU A 38 3.72 -6.65 -0.31
N ALA A 39 3.55 -7.51 0.69
CA ALA A 39 2.59 -7.31 1.77
C ALA A 39 3.26 -6.88 3.10
N ARG A 40 4.57 -6.54 3.09
CA ARG A 40 5.18 -5.85 4.23
C ARG A 40 4.49 -4.51 4.44
N ARG A 41 4.12 -4.24 5.69
CA ARG A 41 3.35 -3.06 6.10
C ARG A 41 4.12 -1.75 5.91
N ASP A 42 5.44 -1.82 5.97
CA ASP A 42 6.32 -0.71 5.63
C ASP A 42 7.35 -1.23 4.63
N LEU A 43 7.08 -0.96 3.36
CA LEU A 43 8.00 -1.24 2.28
C LEU A 43 9.11 -0.19 2.23
N SER A 44 9.05 0.91 3.00
CA SER A 44 10.01 2.03 2.92
C SER A 44 11.15 1.91 3.93
N ASP A 45 12.32 2.44 3.57
CA ASP A 45 13.41 2.66 4.54
C ASP A 45 12.98 3.81 5.47
N PRO A 46 13.00 3.62 6.81
CA PRO A 46 12.65 4.67 7.75
C PRO A 46 13.41 5.99 7.54
N ALA A 47 14.69 5.92 7.18
CA ALA A 47 15.50 7.12 6.93
C ALA A 47 15.05 7.86 5.67
N GLU A 48 14.80 7.12 4.59
CA GLU A 48 14.27 7.67 3.34
C GLU A 48 12.88 8.32 3.54
N ALA A 49 12.02 7.67 4.33
CA ALA A 49 10.70 8.18 4.67
C ALA A 49 10.76 9.47 5.50
N ALA A 50 11.65 9.54 6.49
CA ALA A 50 11.86 10.73 7.29
C ALA A 50 12.39 11.90 6.43
N ASN A 51 13.39 11.65 5.60
CA ASN A 51 13.96 12.67 4.70
C ASN A 51 12.90 13.22 3.73
N LEU A 52 12.09 12.33 3.12
CA LEU A 52 11.02 12.76 2.23
C LEU A 52 9.91 13.52 2.98
N ALA A 53 9.59 13.14 4.23
CA ALA A 53 8.61 13.88 5.02
C ALA A 53 9.08 15.29 5.38
N VAL A 54 10.37 15.46 5.72
CA VAL A 54 10.97 16.78 5.93
C VAL A 54 10.86 17.61 4.64
N ALA A 55 11.22 17.05 3.49
CA ALA A 55 11.11 17.74 2.21
C ALA A 55 9.65 18.13 1.87
N ILE A 56 8.68 17.25 2.16
CA ILE A 56 7.25 17.52 2.00
C ILE A 56 6.80 18.65 2.92
N ALA A 57 7.15 18.61 4.20
CA ALA A 57 6.78 19.64 5.17
C ALA A 57 7.40 21.00 4.81
N SER A 58 8.68 21.03 4.41
CA SER A 58 9.33 22.26 3.95
C SER A 58 8.70 22.82 2.67
N GLY A 59 8.29 21.97 1.73
CA GLY A 59 7.69 22.40 0.47
C GLY A 59 6.23 22.85 0.57
N LEU A 60 5.45 22.27 1.49
CA LEU A 60 4.06 22.64 1.75
C LEU A 60 3.91 23.73 2.82
N GLY A 61 4.99 24.05 3.54
CA GLY A 61 5.00 25.04 4.63
C GLY A 61 4.34 24.54 5.91
N HIS A 62 3.97 25.48 6.80
CA HIS A 62 3.46 25.20 8.15
C HIS A 62 2.03 24.61 8.20
N GLN A 63 1.39 24.37 7.05
CA GLN A 63 0.00 23.89 6.98
C GLN A 63 -0.14 22.37 7.15
N VAL A 64 0.98 21.64 7.26
CA VAL A 64 0.97 20.17 7.30
C VAL A 64 1.63 19.67 8.57
N THR A 65 0.92 18.81 9.31
CA THR A 65 1.48 18.13 10.48
C THR A 65 2.59 17.16 10.08
N LEU A 66 3.57 16.94 10.98
CA LEU A 66 4.65 15.98 10.74
C LEU A 66 4.11 14.57 10.46
N ASP A 67 3.07 14.16 11.19
CA ASP A 67 2.42 12.85 11.00
C ASP A 67 1.80 12.71 9.62
N ALA A 68 1.14 13.75 9.12
CA ALA A 68 0.55 13.74 7.79
C ALA A 68 1.62 13.77 6.68
N ALA A 69 2.71 14.52 6.87
CA ALA A 69 3.87 14.50 5.98
C ALA A 69 4.53 13.11 5.94
N MET A 70 4.72 12.48 7.10
CA MET A 70 5.23 11.11 7.22
C MET A 70 4.31 10.08 6.54
N ALA A 71 3.00 10.20 6.73
CA ALA A 71 2.02 9.33 6.09
C ALA A 71 2.06 9.46 4.56
N LEU A 72 2.19 10.69 4.04
CA LEU A 72 2.34 10.92 2.61
C LEU A 72 3.66 10.35 2.08
N ALA A 73 4.78 10.61 2.76
CA ALA A 73 6.10 10.11 2.39
C ALA A 73 6.11 8.58 2.27
N ARG A 74 5.65 7.87 3.31
CA ARG A 74 5.54 6.40 3.31
C ARG A 74 4.66 5.90 2.16
N SER A 75 3.51 6.52 1.94
CA SER A 75 2.60 6.11 0.86
C SER A 75 3.22 6.29 -0.53
N LYS A 76 3.99 7.37 -0.73
CA LYS A 76 4.68 7.67 -2.00
C LYS A 76 5.84 6.70 -2.25
N LEU A 77 6.66 6.45 -1.23
CA LEU A 77 7.78 5.49 -1.34
C LEU A 77 7.28 4.06 -1.60
N ALA A 78 6.20 3.63 -0.93
CA ALA A 78 5.60 2.33 -1.18
C ALA A 78 5.13 2.19 -2.64
N LEU A 79 4.47 3.22 -3.18
CA LEU A 79 4.04 3.23 -4.58
C LEU A 79 5.23 3.17 -5.55
N LEU A 80 6.27 3.97 -5.30
CA LEU A 80 7.47 3.98 -6.14
C LEU A 80 8.15 2.61 -6.15
N ARG A 81 8.32 1.96 -4.98
CA ARG A 81 8.92 0.62 -4.90
C ARG A 81 8.12 -0.42 -5.66
N ILE A 82 6.79 -0.42 -5.53
CA ILE A 82 5.92 -1.33 -6.29
C ILE A 82 6.08 -1.11 -7.81
N ARG A 83 6.16 0.14 -8.25
CA ARG A 83 6.36 0.47 -9.67
C ARG A 83 7.74 0.10 -10.19
N SER A 84 8.79 0.31 -9.40
CA SER A 84 10.15 -0.13 -9.74
C SER A 84 10.23 -1.65 -9.88
N LEU A 85 9.57 -2.39 -8.97
CA LEU A 85 9.45 -3.85 -9.09
C LEU A 85 8.69 -4.25 -10.35
N ARG A 86 7.60 -3.56 -10.69
CA ARG A 86 6.83 -3.83 -11.91
C ARG A 86 7.71 -3.62 -13.15
N GLN A 87 8.46 -2.51 -13.18
CA GLN A 87 9.36 -2.20 -14.28
C GLN A 87 10.46 -3.25 -14.41
N ALA A 88 11.08 -3.68 -13.31
CA ALA A 88 12.09 -4.74 -13.33
C ALA A 88 11.53 -6.07 -13.86
N MET A 89 10.32 -6.45 -13.46
CA MET A 89 9.65 -7.65 -13.97
C MET A 89 9.29 -7.54 -15.45
N LEU A 90 8.81 -6.37 -15.90
CA LEU A 90 8.54 -6.11 -17.31
C LEU A 90 9.83 -6.18 -18.14
N ALA A 91 10.94 -5.66 -17.63
CA ALA A 91 12.24 -5.76 -18.28
C ALA A 91 12.71 -7.23 -18.38
N ALA A 92 12.56 -8.02 -17.31
CA ALA A 92 12.91 -9.44 -17.30
C ALA A 92 12.11 -10.26 -18.33
N LEU A 93 10.82 -9.94 -18.49
CA LEU A 93 9.97 -10.57 -19.51
C LEU A 93 10.44 -10.31 -20.95
N LEU A 94 11.12 -9.18 -21.19
CA LEU A 94 11.69 -8.86 -22.51
C LEU A 94 12.98 -9.63 -22.79
N THR A 95 13.68 -10.12 -21.76
CA THR A 95 14.94 -10.85 -21.91
C THR A 95 14.77 -12.36 -21.96
N ASP A 96 13.97 -12.94 -21.05
CA ASP A 96 13.70 -14.38 -21.01
C ASP A 96 12.45 -14.69 -20.16
N PRO A 97 11.25 -14.78 -20.75
CA PRO A 97 10.01 -14.85 -19.98
C PRO A 97 9.71 -16.24 -19.43
N LEU A 98 9.65 -16.40 -18.10
CA LEU A 98 9.02 -17.58 -17.48
C LEU A 98 7.51 -17.38 -17.26
N PRO A 99 6.69 -18.43 -17.37
CA PRO A 99 5.25 -18.37 -17.06
C PRO A 99 4.92 -17.90 -15.63
N SER A 100 5.84 -18.06 -14.68
CA SER A 100 5.73 -17.53 -13.31
C SER A 100 5.74 -16.00 -13.27
N ASP A 101 6.44 -15.36 -14.20
CA ASP A 101 6.67 -13.91 -14.19
C ASP A 101 5.40 -13.15 -14.59
N LEU A 102 4.61 -13.72 -15.50
CA LEU A 102 3.29 -13.20 -15.88
C LEU A 102 2.29 -13.24 -14.71
N LYS A 103 2.30 -14.34 -13.93
CA LYS A 103 1.45 -14.46 -12.72
C LYS A 103 1.89 -13.45 -11.65
N GLY A 104 3.20 -13.27 -11.45
CA GLY A 104 3.73 -12.29 -10.52
C GLY A 104 3.37 -10.85 -10.91
N LEU A 105 3.42 -10.53 -12.21
CA LEU A 105 3.06 -9.21 -12.75
C LEU A 105 1.58 -8.88 -12.52
N GLN A 106 0.67 -9.83 -12.79
CA GLN A 106 -0.77 -9.66 -12.49
C GLN A 106 -1.01 -9.47 -10.98
N GLY A 107 -0.29 -10.21 -10.14
CA GLY A 107 -0.34 -10.03 -8.68
C GLY A 107 0.06 -8.60 -8.26
N LEU A 108 1.09 -8.04 -8.89
CA LEU A 108 1.63 -6.72 -8.58
C LEU A 108 0.67 -5.57 -8.96
N GLU A 109 -0.16 -5.73 -10.00
CA GLU A 109 -1.18 -4.73 -10.38
C GLU A 109 -2.17 -4.44 -9.26
N ARG A 110 -2.53 -5.48 -8.49
CA ARG A 110 -3.39 -5.32 -7.33
C ARG A 110 -2.75 -4.41 -6.27
N TYR A 111 -1.44 -4.58 -6.04
CA TYR A 111 -0.69 -3.78 -5.08
C TYR A 111 -0.48 -2.34 -5.56
N ASP A 112 -0.19 -2.11 -6.85
CA ASP A 112 -0.06 -0.76 -7.41
C ASP A 112 -1.38 0.02 -7.29
N ARG A 113 -2.52 -0.61 -7.64
CA ARG A 113 -3.84 0.00 -7.46
C ARG A 113 -4.14 0.32 -6.00
N ALA A 114 -3.82 -0.59 -5.08
CA ALA A 114 -4.03 -0.36 -3.64
C ALA A 114 -3.16 0.78 -3.10
N ALA A 115 -1.87 0.82 -3.47
CA ALA A 115 -0.95 1.87 -3.07
C ALA A 115 -1.36 3.24 -3.62
N LEU A 116 -1.81 3.30 -4.88
CA LEU A 116 -2.34 4.52 -5.49
C LEU A 116 -3.59 5.02 -4.77
N VAL A 117 -4.52 4.12 -4.43
CA VAL A 117 -5.73 4.48 -3.66
C VAL A 117 -5.36 5.01 -2.28
N GLN A 118 -4.37 4.41 -1.62
CA GLN A 118 -3.87 4.88 -0.33
C GLN A 118 -3.26 6.28 -0.44
N GLN A 119 -2.42 6.54 -1.44
CA GLN A 119 -1.84 7.86 -1.69
C GLN A 119 -2.93 8.92 -1.99
N LYS A 120 -3.93 8.58 -2.79
CA LYS A 120 -5.07 9.49 -3.05
C LYS A 120 -5.91 9.77 -1.81
N ARG A 121 -5.91 8.87 -0.82
CA ARG A 121 -6.60 9.10 0.47
C ARG A 121 -5.78 10.02 1.36
N THR A 122 -4.46 9.79 1.47
CA THR A 122 -3.57 10.66 2.26
C THR A 122 -3.58 12.09 1.74
N LEU A 123 -3.50 12.28 0.41
CA LEU A 123 -3.61 13.61 -0.21
C LEU A 123 -4.94 14.31 0.08
N ARG A 124 -6.07 13.57 0.10
CA ARG A 124 -7.39 14.12 0.44
C ARG A 124 -7.57 14.47 1.90
N LEU A 125 -6.83 13.82 2.80
CA LEU A 125 -6.82 14.17 4.21
C LEU A 125 -6.01 15.44 4.42
N LEU A 126 -4.84 15.54 3.79
CA LEU A 126 -4.01 16.73 3.78
C LEU A 126 -4.76 17.96 3.28
N SER A 127 -5.48 17.85 2.15
CA SER A 127 -6.25 18.97 1.60
C SER A 127 -7.41 19.45 2.49
N ARG A 128 -7.85 18.64 3.47
CA ARG A 128 -8.91 18.99 4.42
C ARG A 128 -8.40 19.57 5.73
N GLU A 129 -7.12 19.36 6.04
CA GLU A 129 -6.47 19.93 7.23
C GLU A 129 -5.97 21.36 6.96
N SER A 130 -5.93 21.79 5.70
CA SER A 130 -5.50 23.12 5.26
C SER A 130 -6.65 24.12 5.03
N GLU A 131 -7.91 23.69 5.18
CA GLU A 131 -9.13 24.54 5.20
C GLU A 131 -9.50 24.91 6.63
#